data_AF-A0A2K8ZQR6-F1
#
_entry.id   AF-A0A2K8ZQR6-F1
#
_cell.length_a   1.000
_cell.length_b   1.000
_cell.length_c   1.000
_cell.angle_alpha   90.00
_cell.angle_beta   90.00
_cell.angle_gamma   90.00
#
_symmetry.space_group_name_H-M   'P 1'
#
loop_
_entity.id
_entity.type
_entity.pdbx_description
1 polymer ?
#
loop_
_entity_poly.entity_id
_entity_poly.type
_entity_poly.pdbx_seq_one_letter_code
_entity_poly.pdbx_strand_id
1 'polypeptide(L)' 'MTVDLILRKVEAEKDVAPRFGIYRLYSFLMDQLNDPDKVRSLLLNEYNYTKTDASLVASRYRYYQSKKA' A
#
# COMPACT_ATOMS: atom_id res chain seq x y z
N MET A 1 0.63 15.06 5.81
CA MET A 1 0.95 14.62 4.44
C MET A 1 -0.33 14.64 3.62
N THR A 2 -0.35 15.32 2.47
CA THR A 2 -1.52 15.37 1.58
C THR A 2 -1.58 14.13 0.68
N VAL A 3 -2.78 13.74 0.23
CA VAL A 3 -2.97 12.58 -0.66
C VAL A 3 -2.15 12.75 -1.95
N ASP A 4 -2.14 13.94 -2.55
CA ASP A 4 -1.32 14.26 -3.74
C ASP A 4 0.18 13.95 -3.55
N LEU A 5 0.75 14.26 -2.39
CA LEU A 5 2.15 13.99 -2.12
C LEU A 5 2.42 12.49 -2.06
N ILE A 6 1.46 11.71 -1.56
CA ILE A 6 1.56 10.24 -1.49
C ILE A 6 1.50 9.64 -2.88
N LEU A 7 0.57 10.11 -3.72
CA LEU A 7 0.43 9.64 -5.09
C LEU A 7 1.73 9.86 -5.88
N ARG A 8 2.31 11.06 -5.81
CA ARG A 8 3.59 11.38 -6.46
C ARG A 8 4.75 10.51 -5.97
N LYS A 9 4.80 10.24 -4.66
CA LYS A 9 5.81 9.34 -4.08
C LYS A 9 5.64 7.90 -4.58
N VAL A 10 4.41 7.42 -4.69
CA VAL A 10 4.12 6.08 -5.24
C VAL A 10 4.52 6.00 -6.71
N GLU A 11 4.26 7.04 -7.52
CA GLU A 11 4.68 7.08 -8.92
C GLU A 11 6.21 7.06 -9.04
N ALA A 12 6.93 7.86 -8.24
CA ALA A 12 8.38 7.83 -8.22
C ALA A 12 8.93 6.44 -7.83
N GLU A 13 8.31 5.76 -6.86
CA GLU A 13 8.71 4.41 -6.46
C GLU A 13 8.39 3.37 -7.56
N LYS A 14 7.30 3.55 -8.30
CA LYS A 14 6.94 2.71 -9.46
C LYS A 14 7.97 2.83 -10.59
N ASP A 15 8.45 4.04 -10.87
CA ASP A 15 9.43 4.28 -11.93
C ASP A 15 10.78 3.60 -11.65
N VAL A 16 11.18 3.52 -10.38
CA VAL A 16 12.47 2.94 -9.99
C VAL A 16 12.38 1.42 -9.76
N ALA A 17 11.19 0.90 -9.44
CA ALA A 17 11.01 -0.51 -9.07
C ALA A 17 10.57 -1.39 -10.26
N PRO A 18 11.39 -2.37 -10.69
CA PRO A 18 11.04 -3.28 -11.79
C PRO A 18 9.83 -4.19 -11.50
N ARG A 19 9.43 -4.32 -10.22
CA ARG A 19 8.21 -5.04 -9.80
C ARG A 19 7.51 -4.26 -8.70
N PHE A 20 6.49 -3.50 -9.09
CA PHE A 20 5.65 -2.75 -8.15
C PHE A 20 4.22 -3.31 -8.14
N GLY A 21 4.04 -4.39 -7.36
CA GLY A 21 2.73 -5.03 -7.16
C GLY A 21 1.98 -4.50 -5.94
N ILE A 22 0.74 -4.97 -5.76
CA ILE A 22 -0.15 -4.53 -4.67
C ILE A 22 0.47 -4.64 -3.28
N TYR A 23 1.31 -5.65 -3.02
CA TYR A 23 1.98 -5.82 -1.73
C TYR A 23 2.99 -4.71 -1.44
N ARG A 24 3.78 -4.32 -2.43
CA ARG A 24 4.77 -3.26 -2.28
C ARG A 24 4.08 -1.91 -2.13
N LEU A 25 3.03 -1.68 -2.92
CA LEU A 25 2.15 -0.51 -2.76
C LEU A 25 1.58 -0.42 -1.35
N TYR A 26 0.94 -1.49 -0.86
CA TYR A 26 0.35 -1.52 0.48
C TYR A 26 1.41 -1.28 1.56
N SER A 27 2.56 -1.94 1.47
CA SER A 27 3.65 -1.78 2.44
C SER A 27 4.19 -0.35 2.46
N PHE A 28 4.37 0.25 1.29
CA PHE A 28 4.81 1.64 1.15
C PHE A 28 3.78 2.60 1.74
N LEU A 29 2.50 2.43 1.42
CA LEU A 29 1.43 3.26 1.96
C LEU A 29 1.31 3.11 3.48
N MET A 30 1.47 1.89 4.02
CA MET A 30 1.49 1.65 5.46
C MET A 30 2.68 2.32 6.15
N ASP A 31 3.86 2.32 5.55
CA ASP A 31 5.04 3.02 6.08
C ASP A 31 4.85 4.54 6.11
N GLN A 32 4.24 5.10 5.06
CA GLN A 32 4.02 6.54 4.92
C GLN A 32 2.86 7.07 5.80
N LEU A 33 1.78 6.30 5.94
CA LEU A 33 0.56 6.74 6.61
C LEU A 33 0.37 6.17 8.03
N ASN A 34 0.91 4.99 8.29
CA ASN A 34 0.71 4.21 9.51
C ASN A 34 -0.79 4.08 9.93
N ASP A 35 -1.68 4.05 8.94
CA ASP A 35 -3.14 4.06 9.13
C ASP A 35 -3.80 3.07 8.15
N PRO A 36 -4.19 1.87 8.63
CA PRO A 36 -4.74 0.81 7.78
C PRO A 36 -6.01 1.21 7.02
N ASP A 37 -6.86 2.06 7.61
CA ASP A 37 -8.14 2.44 7.03
C ASP A 37 -7.93 3.42 5.86
N LYS A 38 -7.01 4.38 6.04
CA LYS A 38 -6.61 5.26 4.93
C LYS A 38 -5.93 4.50 3.80
N VAL A 39 -5.02 3.58 4.11
CA VAL A 39 -4.37 2.76 3.08
C VAL A 39 -5.40 1.94 2.30
N ARG A 40 -6.37 1.33 3.00
CA ARG A 40 -7.46 0.60 2.36
C ARG A 40 -8.28 1.53 1.46
N SER A 41 -8.63 2.72 1.91
CA SER A 41 -9.36 3.70 1.10
C SER A 41 -8.60 4.08 -0.17
N LEU A 42 -7.29 4.31 -0.07
CA LEU A 42 -6.45 4.63 -1.24
C LEU A 42 -6.39 3.47 -2.24
N LEU A 43 -6.22 2.24 -1.75
CA LEU A 43 -6.22 1.06 -2.63
C LEU A 43 -7.52 0.91 -3.43
N LEU A 44 -8.66 1.17 -2.79
CA LEU A 44 -9.98 1.04 -3.41
C LEU A 44 -10.30 2.19 -4.37
N ASN A 45 -10.02 3.44 -3.96
CA ASN A 45 -10.49 4.63 -4.67
C ASN A 45 -9.47 5.13 -5.71
N GLU A 46 -8.18 5.11 -5.38
CA GLU A 46 -7.13 5.69 -6.25
C GLU A 46 -6.47 4.65 -7.15
N TYR A 47 -6.39 3.40 -6.68
CA TYR A 47 -5.69 2.33 -7.39
C TYR A 47 -6.61 1.22 -7.92
N ASN A 48 -7.93 1.37 -7.78
CA ASN A 48 -8.96 0.46 -8.31
C ASN A 48 -8.78 -1.02 -7.93
N TYR A 49 -8.19 -1.31 -6.77
CA TYR A 49 -8.10 -2.68 -6.27
C TYR A 49 -9.44 -3.14 -5.70
N THR A 50 -9.67 -4.46 -5.72
CA THR A 50 -10.88 -5.02 -5.12
C THR A 50 -10.78 -5.06 -3.59
N LYS A 51 -11.93 -5.13 -2.92
CA LYS A 51 -11.99 -5.38 -1.47
C LYS A 51 -11.29 -6.67 -1.07
N THR A 52 -11.33 -7.68 -1.94
CA THR A 52 -10.68 -8.98 -1.74
C THR A 52 -9.16 -8.82 -1.77
N ASP A 53 -8.62 -8.13 -2.77
CA ASP A 53 -7.18 -7.89 -2.90
C ASP A 53 -6.63 -7.07 -1.73
N ALA A 54 -7.33 -6.01 -1.36
CA ALA A 54 -6.97 -5.16 -0.22
C ALA A 54 -6.96 -5.95 1.11
N SER A 55 -7.90 -6.88 1.29
CA SER A 55 -7.96 -7.71 2.49
C SER A 55 -6.85 -8.77 2.49
N LEU A 56 -6.59 -9.39 1.33
CA LEU A 56 -5.54 -10.39 1.16
C LEU A 56 -4.15 -9.78 1.43
N VAL A 57 -3.88 -8.60 0.87
CA VAL A 57 -2.60 -7.91 1.03
C VAL A 57 -2.38 -7.43 2.46
N ALA A 58 -3.42 -6.91 3.12
CA ALA A 58 -3.36 -6.52 4.53
C ALA A 58 -3.09 -7.73 5.44
N SER A 59 -3.71 -8.88 5.15
CA SER A 59 -3.44 -10.14 5.86
C SER A 59 -1.99 -10.58 5.69
N ARG A 60 -1.48 -10.60 4.45
CA ARG A 60 -0.07 -10.92 4.16
C ARG A 60 0.89 -9.98 4.88
N TYR A 61 0.64 -8.67 4.84
CA TYR A 61 1.47 -7.67 5.51
C TYR A 61 1.55 -7.92 7.02
N ARG A 62 0.40 -8.13 7.68
CA ARG A 62 0.35 -8.44 9.12
C ARG A 62 1.12 -9.71 9.47
N TYR A 63 0.95 -10.76 8.66
CA TYR A 63 1.69 -12.01 8.83
C TYR A 63 3.21 -11.78 8.75
N TYR A 64 3.70 -11.08 7.72
CA TYR A 64 5.12 -10.77 7.59
C TYR A 64 5.67 -9.96 8.77
N GLN A 65 4.92 -8.94 9.24
CA GLN A 65 5.35 -8.15 10.39
C GLN A 65 5.41 -8.99 11.68
N SER A 66 4.42 -9.85 11.92
CA SER A 66 4.40 -10.74 13.10
C SER A 66 5.53 -11.77 13.13
N LYS A 67 6.06 -12.15 11.96
CA LYS A 67 7.19 -13.08 11.84
C LYS A 67 8.57 -12.40 11.91
N LYS A 68 8.60 -11.09 11.72
CA LYS A 68 9.82 -10.28 11.77
C LYS A 68 10.15 -9.82 13.20
N ALA A 69 9.13 -9.70 14.05
CA ALA A 69 9.23 -9.44 15.49
C ALA A 69 9.68 -10.69 16.25
#